data_AF-A0A2N6QFW8-F1
#
_entry.id   AF-A0A2N6QFW8-F1
#
_cell.length_a   1.000
_cell.length_b   1.000
_cell.length_c   1.000
_cell.angle_alpha   90.00
_cell.angle_beta   90.00
_cell.angle_gamma   90.00
#
_symmetry.space_group_name_H-M   'P 1'
#
loop_
_entity.id
_entity.type
_entity.pdbx_description
1 polymer ?
#
loop_
_entity_poly.entity_id
_entity_poly.type
_entity_poly.pdbx_seq_one_letter_code
_entity_poly.pdbx_strand_id
1 'polypeptide(L)'
;MKKFSYDEAFRMVSLFKGRFRHVRKETNALKNDDSTSYYERYKKLQEIEENCVNEMLNISEIDRNFILGLHNLLKSYKEAEPGRDEAYYDFLSENVEGNIKDLKEFMDSNLLAEYDHAITHPKYIIRMYLEN
;
A
#
# COMPACT_ATOMS: atom_id res chain seq x y z
N MET A 1 -18.81 -13.09 -8.26
CA MET A 1 -18.70 -12.01 -7.26
C MET A 1 -19.24 -10.75 -7.91
N LYS A 2 -20.01 -9.90 -7.21
CA LYS A 2 -20.41 -8.61 -7.78
C LYS A 2 -19.18 -7.71 -7.79
N LYS A 3 -18.85 -7.11 -8.93
CA LYS A 3 -17.77 -6.12 -9.03
C LYS A 3 -18.21 -4.80 -8.41
N PHE A 4 -17.24 -4.03 -7.91
CA PHE A 4 -17.46 -2.66 -7.46
C PHE A 4 -17.59 -1.73 -8.66
N SER A 5 -18.42 -0.70 -8.54
CA SER A 5 -18.35 0.42 -9.48
C SER A 5 -17.01 1.15 -9.38
N TYR A 6 -16.65 1.87 -10.44
CA TYR A 6 -15.50 2.77 -10.44
C TYR A 6 -15.48 3.70 -9.21
N ASP A 7 -16.61 4.31 -8.86
CA ASP A 7 -16.69 5.27 -7.75
C ASP A 7 -16.45 4.61 -6.39
N GLU A 8 -17.01 3.42 -6.17
CA GLU A 8 -16.77 2.63 -4.96
C GLU A 8 -15.29 2.26 -4.84
N ALA A 9 -14.70 1.72 -5.91
CA ALA A 9 -13.29 1.35 -5.95
C ALA A 9 -12.37 2.57 -5.76
N PHE A 10 -12.64 3.67 -6.46
CA PHE A 10 -11.88 4.91 -6.34
C PHE A 10 -11.92 5.48 -4.92
N ARG A 11 -13.08 5.43 -4.26
CA ARG A 11 -13.23 5.85 -2.86
C ARG A 11 -12.40 4.97 -1.92
N MET A 12 -12.47 3.64 -2.07
CA MET A 12 -11.67 2.70 -1.27
C MET A 12 -10.17 2.93 -1.46
N VAL A 13 -9.70 3.06 -2.70
CA VAL A 13 -8.29 3.36 -3.04
C VAL A 13 -7.86 4.71 -2.46
N SER A 14 -8.71 5.74 -2.56
CA SER A 14 -8.43 7.08 -2.04
C SER A 14 -8.29 7.11 -0.51
N LEU A 15 -9.17 6.38 0.19
CA LEU A 15 -9.08 6.22 1.64
C LEU A 15 -7.81 5.47 2.04
N PHE A 16 -7.48 4.39 1.31
CA PHE A 16 -6.28 3.62 1.60
C PHE A 16 -5.00 4.44 1.41
N LYS A 17 -4.94 5.23 0.32
CA LYS A 17 -3.89 6.24 0.12
C LYS A 17 -3.78 7.20 1.30
N GLY A 18 -4.91 7.72 1.79
CA GLY A 18 -4.96 8.60 2.94
C GLY A 18 -4.33 7.98 4.20
N ARG A 19 -4.59 6.69 4.43
CA ARG A 19 -3.99 5.95 5.56
C ARG A 19 -2.46 5.88 5.47
N PHE A 20 -1.90 5.55 4.30
CA PHE A 20 -0.44 5.54 4.13
C PHE A 20 0.18 6.92 4.33
N ARG A 21 -0.48 7.97 3.84
CA ARG A 21 -0.04 9.35 4.07
C ARG A 21 0.06 9.68 5.57
N HIS A 22 -0.86 9.18 6.39
CA HIS A 22 -0.85 9.42 7.84
C HIS A 22 0.36 8.79 8.54
N VAL A 23 0.72 7.56 8.16
CA VAL A 23 1.83 6.85 8.81
C VAL A 23 3.20 7.25 8.26
N ARG A 24 3.26 7.93 7.10
CA ARG A 24 4.52 8.37 6.46
C ARG A 24 5.49 9.09 7.40
N LYS A 25 5.00 9.98 8.27
CA LYS A 25 5.87 10.74 9.19
C LYS A 25 6.51 9.80 10.22
N GLU A 26 5.72 8.88 10.77
CA GLU A 26 6.15 7.93 11.79
C GLU A 26 7.18 6.96 11.22
N THR A 27 6.92 6.38 10.05
CA THR A 27 7.83 5.43 9.41
C THR A 27 9.15 6.06 8.97
N ASN A 28 9.12 7.32 8.51
CA ASN A 28 10.33 8.07 8.19
C ASN A 28 11.09 8.57 9.43
N ALA A 29 10.44 8.74 10.59
CA ALA A 29 11.16 8.98 11.84
C ALA A 29 11.88 7.69 12.28
N LEU A 30 11.17 6.56 12.21
CA LEU A 30 11.69 5.26 12.61
C LEU A 30 12.91 4.82 11.79
N LYS A 31 12.96 5.09 10.48
CA LYS A 31 14.14 4.75 9.67
C LYS A 31 15.41 5.50 10.11
N ASN A 32 15.27 6.68 10.70
CA ASN A 32 16.37 7.54 11.16
C ASN A 32 16.60 7.45 12.69
N ASP A 33 15.93 6.53 13.39
CA ASP A 33 16.03 6.41 14.85
C ASP A 33 17.23 5.57 15.27
N ASP A 34 18.35 6.22 15.59
CA ASP A 34 19.59 5.55 16.01
C ASP A 34 19.53 4.91 17.41
N SER A 35 18.44 5.11 18.17
CA SER A 35 18.29 4.55 19.52
C SER A 35 17.84 3.09 19.54
N THR A 36 17.34 2.56 18.42
CA THR A 36 16.85 1.18 18.30
C THR A 36 17.65 0.37 17.28
N SER A 37 17.71 -0.95 17.45
CA SER A 37 18.40 -1.80 16.47
C SER A 37 17.67 -1.82 15.12
N TYR A 38 18.38 -2.08 14.02
CA TYR A 38 17.74 -2.18 12.70
C TYR A 38 16.67 -3.27 12.64
N TYR A 39 16.83 -4.37 13.38
CA TYR A 39 15.85 -5.45 13.44
C TYR A 39 14.55 -4.99 14.11
N GLU A 40 14.65 -4.29 15.25
CA GLU A 40 13.50 -3.72 15.94
C GLU A 40 12.80 -2.65 15.10
N ARG A 41 13.58 -1.79 14.41
CA ARG A 41 13.03 -0.79 13.48
C ARG A 41 12.25 -1.47 12.35
N TYR A 42 12.79 -2.54 11.78
CA TYR A 42 12.10 -3.29 10.73
C TYR A 42 10.79 -3.92 11.23
N LYS A 43 10.81 -4.56 12.41
CA LYS A 43 9.61 -5.14 13.04
C LYS A 43 8.53 -4.08 13.29
N LYS A 44 8.91 -2.93 13.85
CA LYS A 44 7.98 -1.81 14.08
C LYS A 44 7.38 -1.27 12.77
N LEU A 45 8.17 -1.19 11.69
CA LEU A 45 7.62 -0.81 10.38
C LEU A 45 6.58 -1.81 9.85
N GLN A 46 6.78 -3.11 10.07
CA GLN A 46 5.78 -4.12 9.72
C GLN A 46 4.51 -3.96 10.55
N GLU A 47 4.64 -3.71 11.86
CA GLU A 47 3.49 -3.46 12.74
C GLU A 47 2.70 -2.21 12.32
N ILE A 48 3.39 -1.11 11.95
CA ILE A 48 2.74 0.11 11.44
C ILE A 48 1.97 -0.17 10.14
N GLU A 49 2.57 -0.91 9.20
CA GLU A 49 1.91 -1.29 7.96
C GLU A 49 0.65 -2.14 8.22
N GLU A 50 0.76 -3.16 9.07
CA GLU A 50 -0.35 -4.05 9.42
C GLU A 50 -1.47 -3.29 10.12
N ASN A 51 -1.14 -2.40 11.05
CA ASN A 51 -2.12 -1.55 11.74
C ASN A 51 -2.81 -0.59 10.76
N CYS A 52 -2.06 0.02 9.84
CA CYS A 52 -2.61 0.88 8.78
C CYS A 52 -3.67 0.15 7.95
N VAL A 53 -3.42 -1.12 7.61
CA VAL A 53 -4.39 -1.97 6.90
C VAL A 53 -5.55 -2.37 7.80
N ASN A 54 -5.30 -2.81 9.03
CA ASN A 54 -6.34 -3.22 9.97
C ASN A 54 -7.33 -2.09 10.28
N GLU A 55 -6.84 -0.85 10.44
CA GLU A 55 -7.68 0.33 10.58
C GLU A 55 -8.56 0.57 9.35
N MET A 56 -8.01 0.38 8.15
CA MET A 56 -8.76 0.49 6.90
C MET A 56 -9.90 -0.55 6.84
N LEU A 57 -9.63 -1.78 7.26
CA LEU A 57 -10.60 -2.88 7.28
C LEU A 57 -11.72 -2.71 8.32
N ASN A 58 -11.61 -1.74 9.24
CA ASN A 58 -12.63 -1.43 10.25
C ASN A 58 -13.62 -0.35 9.78
N ILE A 59 -13.41 0.25 8.61
CA ILE A 59 -14.32 1.25 8.05
C ILE A 59 -15.49 0.51 7.38
N SER A 60 -16.73 0.87 7.73
CA SER A 60 -17.94 0.13 7.31
C SER A 60 -18.19 0.07 5.81
N GLU A 61 -17.68 1.04 5.05
CA GLU A 61 -17.85 1.13 3.59
C GLU A 61 -16.74 0.42 2.80
N ILE A 62 -15.83 -0.28 3.49
CA ILE A 62 -14.68 -0.92 2.88
C ILE A 62 -14.95 -2.42 2.67
N ASP A 63 -14.72 -2.87 1.44
CA ASP A 63 -14.63 -4.29 1.17
C ASP A 63 -13.25 -4.83 1.59
N ARG A 64 -13.28 -5.81 2.49
CA ARG A 64 -12.06 -6.37 3.08
C ARG A 64 -11.22 -7.13 2.06
N ASN A 65 -11.85 -7.88 1.16
CA ASN A 65 -11.12 -8.70 0.17
C ASN A 65 -10.44 -7.81 -0.85
N PHE A 66 -11.11 -6.74 -1.28
CA PHE A 66 -10.55 -5.74 -2.17
C PHE A 66 -9.31 -5.07 -1.58
N ILE A 67 -9.39 -4.56 -0.33
CA ILE A 67 -8.24 -3.91 0.31
C ILE A 67 -7.09 -4.87 0.58
N LEU A 68 -7.37 -6.10 1.01
CA LEU A 68 -6.32 -7.11 1.22
C LEU A 68 -5.66 -7.52 -0.10
N GLY A 69 -6.43 -7.72 -1.16
CA GLY A 69 -5.90 -8.02 -2.49
C GLY A 69 -5.01 -6.88 -3.01
N LEU A 70 -5.48 -5.65 -2.85
CA LEU A 70 -4.71 -4.47 -3.21
C LEU A 70 -3.43 -4.35 -2.37
N HIS A 71 -3.50 -4.54 -1.06
CA HIS A 71 -2.31 -4.52 -0.19
C HIS A 71 -1.29 -5.59 -0.56
N ASN A 72 -1.75 -6.79 -0.92
CA ASN A 72 -0.86 -7.85 -1.39
C ASN A 72 -0.17 -7.47 -2.70
N LEU A 73 -0.85 -6.80 -3.63
CA LEU A 73 -0.24 -6.28 -4.86
C LEU A 73 0.80 -5.20 -4.57
N LEU A 74 0.53 -4.29 -3.63
CA LEU A 74 1.48 -3.27 -3.19
C LEU A 74 2.74 -3.89 -2.60
N LYS A 75 2.60 -4.96 -1.81
CA LYS A 75 3.73 -5.68 -1.20
C LYS A 75 4.54 -6.50 -2.19
N SER A 76 3.87 -7.12 -3.17
CA SER A 76 4.48 -8.11 -4.05
C SER A 76 5.32 -7.48 -5.15
N TYR A 77 4.94 -6.28 -5.61
CA TYR A 77 5.58 -5.64 -6.75
C TYR A 77 6.38 -4.40 -6.35
N LYS A 78 7.67 -4.38 -6.69
CA LYS A 78 8.51 -3.18 -6.58
C LYS A 78 8.30 -2.25 -7.78
N GLU A 79 8.78 -1.02 -7.66
CA GLU A 79 8.84 -0.09 -8.78
C GLU A 79 9.62 -0.71 -9.96
N ALA A 80 9.04 -0.59 -11.16
CA ALA A 80 9.60 -1.09 -12.43
C ALA A 80 9.75 -2.62 -12.57
N GLU A 81 9.11 -3.43 -11.73
CA GLU A 81 9.07 -4.88 -11.95
C GLU A 81 8.22 -5.28 -13.18
N PRO A 82 8.75 -6.15 -14.07
CA PRO A 82 7.97 -6.70 -15.18
C PRO A 82 6.72 -7.42 -14.67
N GLY A 83 5.57 -7.19 -15.32
CA GLY A 83 4.30 -7.85 -14.93
C GLY A 83 3.49 -7.10 -13.88
N ARG A 84 4.01 -6.00 -13.30
CA ARG A 84 3.26 -5.21 -12.31
C ARG A 84 2.01 -4.60 -12.92
N ASP A 85 2.14 -3.94 -14.06
CA ASP A 85 1.02 -3.24 -14.67
C ASP A 85 -0.07 -4.25 -15.07
N GLU A 86 0.30 -5.37 -15.67
CA GLU A 86 -0.60 -6.46 -15.99
C GLU A 86 -1.32 -6.99 -14.74
N ALA A 87 -0.60 -7.30 -13.65
CA ALA A 87 -1.20 -7.82 -12.42
C ALA A 87 -2.21 -6.85 -11.79
N TYR A 88 -1.92 -5.54 -11.84
CA TYR A 88 -2.84 -4.52 -11.36
C TYR A 88 -4.06 -4.38 -12.27
N TYR A 89 -3.87 -4.43 -13.59
CA TYR A 89 -4.98 -4.42 -14.55
C TYR A 89 -5.86 -5.65 -14.38
N ASP A 90 -5.29 -6.83 -14.17
CA ASP A 90 -6.03 -8.08 -13.94
C ASP A 90 -6.85 -7.98 -12.65
N PHE A 91 -6.23 -7.57 -11.55
CA PHE A 91 -6.93 -7.37 -10.28
C PHE A 91 -8.08 -6.37 -10.40
N LEU A 92 -7.86 -5.22 -11.03
CA LEU A 92 -8.91 -4.23 -11.24
C LEU A 92 -10.00 -4.75 -12.18
N SER A 93 -9.64 -5.50 -13.22
CA SER A 93 -10.60 -6.10 -14.16
C SER A 93 -11.46 -7.16 -13.51
N GLU A 94 -10.95 -7.90 -12.54
CA GLU A 94 -11.70 -8.90 -11.78
C GLU A 94 -12.64 -8.29 -10.74
N ASN A 95 -12.28 -7.12 -10.18
CA ASN A 95 -12.96 -6.55 -9.03
C ASN A 95 -13.77 -5.29 -9.32
N VAL A 96 -13.52 -4.59 -10.44
CA VAL A 96 -14.09 -3.27 -10.74
C VAL A 96 -14.77 -3.25 -12.10
N GLU A 97 -15.94 -2.61 -12.17
CA GLU A 97 -16.64 -2.24 -13.40
C GLU A 97 -16.46 -0.75 -13.70
N GLY A 98 -16.29 -0.43 -14.99
CA GLY A 98 -16.14 0.94 -15.46
C GLY A 98 -14.72 1.29 -15.86
N ASN A 99 -14.28 2.52 -15.57
CA ASN A 99 -13.02 3.04 -16.08
C ASN A 99 -11.80 2.55 -15.28
N ILE A 100 -11.38 1.32 -15.54
CA ILE A 100 -10.21 0.68 -14.93
C ILE A 100 -8.92 1.46 -15.24
N LYS A 101 -8.81 2.03 -16.44
CA LYS A 101 -7.62 2.78 -16.86
C LYS A 101 -7.39 3.99 -15.96
N ASP A 102 -8.40 4.82 -15.76
CA ASP A 102 -8.29 6.00 -14.89
C ASP A 102 -8.01 5.60 -13.44
N LEU A 103 -8.62 4.51 -12.96
CA LEU A 103 -8.36 4.01 -11.61
C LEU A 103 -6.91 3.54 -11.46
N LYS A 104 -6.36 2.84 -12.46
CA LYS A 104 -4.95 2.42 -12.48
C LYS A 104 -4.01 3.62 -12.51
N GLU A 105 -4.26 4.61 -13.35
CA GLU A 105 -3.46 5.84 -13.41
C GLU A 105 -3.48 6.60 -12.07
N PHE A 106 -4.64 6.64 -11.41
CA PHE A 106 -4.76 7.19 -10.06
C PHE A 106 -3.93 6.39 -9.05
N MET A 107 -4.01 5.07 -9.08
CA MET A 107 -3.21 4.20 -8.21
C MET A 107 -1.72 4.43 -8.40
N ASP A 108 -1.23 4.48 -9.63
CA ASP A 108 0.19 4.68 -9.92
C ASP A 108 0.69 6.02 -9.42
N SER A 109 -0.05 7.09 -9.73
CA SER A 109 0.40 8.45 -9.43
C SER A 109 0.21 8.84 -7.97
N ASN A 110 -0.68 8.15 -7.25
CA ASN A 110 -1.09 8.57 -5.91
C ASN A 110 -0.94 7.48 -4.85
N LEU A 111 -1.52 6.29 -5.06
CA LEU A 111 -1.47 5.23 -4.05
C LEU A 111 -0.06 4.64 -3.95
N LEU A 112 0.56 4.27 -5.09
CA LEU A 112 1.89 3.68 -5.12
C LEU A 112 2.93 4.64 -4.53
N ALA A 113 2.90 5.91 -4.95
CA ALA A 113 3.81 6.92 -4.44
C ALA A 113 3.71 7.10 -2.91
N GLU A 114 2.49 7.13 -2.36
CA GLU A 114 2.31 7.25 -0.91
C GLU A 114 2.74 5.97 -0.17
N TYR A 115 2.43 4.81 -0.73
CA TYR A 115 2.87 3.53 -0.17
C TYR A 115 4.39 3.38 -0.19
N ASP A 116 5.06 3.79 -1.27
CA ASP A 116 6.51 3.78 -1.35
C ASP A 116 7.13 4.67 -0.26
N HIS A 117 6.71 5.92 -0.20
CA HIS A 117 7.23 6.88 0.77
C HIS A 117 6.94 6.53 2.22
N ALA A 118 5.79 5.88 2.48
CA ALA A 118 5.39 5.49 3.81
C ALA A 118 5.99 4.15 4.24
N ILE A 119 6.13 3.17 3.35
CA ILE A 119 6.43 1.78 3.74
C ILE A 119 7.66 1.25 3.02
N THR A 120 7.65 1.18 1.69
CA THR A 120 8.68 0.48 0.90
C THR A 120 10.05 1.12 1.08
N HIS A 121 10.14 2.44 0.92
CA HIS A 121 11.41 3.16 1.02
C HIS A 121 12.01 3.10 2.45
N PRO A 122 11.28 3.39 3.54
CA PRO A 122 11.78 3.18 4.90
C PRO A 122 12.28 1.75 5.17
N LYS A 123 11.53 0.73 4.73
CA LYS A 123 11.93 -0.68 4.86
C LYS A 123 13.22 -0.98 4.10
N TYR A 124 13.34 -0.49 2.87
CA TYR A 124 14.53 -0.67 2.05
C TYR A 124 15.77 -0.10 2.76
N ILE A 125 15.70 1.15 3.24
CA ILE A 125 16.81 1.79 3.95
C ILE A 125 17.25 0.97 5.17
N ILE A 126 16.32 0.58 6.04
CA ILE A 126 16.66 -0.25 7.22
C ILE A 126 17.27 -1.59 6.79
N ARG A 127 16.73 -2.23 5.75
CA ARG A 127 17.19 -3.52 5.26
C ARG A 127 18.62 -3.49 4.73
N MET A 128 19.03 -2.40 4.05
CA MET A 128 20.42 -2.25 3.62
C MET A 128 21.43 -2.35 4.78
N TYR A 129 21.04 -1.95 5.99
CA TYR A 129 21.90 -2.04 7.17
C TYR A 129 21.72 -3.34 7.97
N LEU A 130 20.73 -4.17 7.64
CA LEU A 130 20.60 -5.52 8.20
C LEU A 130 21.42 -6.56 7.42
N GLU A 131 21.62 -6.33 6.12
CA GLU A 131 22.33 -7.24 5.22
C GLU A 131 23.85 -6.97 5.15
N ASN A 132 24.33 -5.94 5.84
CA ASN A 132 25.75 -5.61 6.03
C ASN A 132 26.21 -5.92 7.46
#